data_AF-A0A0F9JGP6-F1
#
_entry.id   AF-A0A0F9JGP6-F1
#
_cell.length_a   1.000
_cell.length_b   1.000
_cell.length_c   1.000
_cell.angle_alpha   90.00
_cell.angle_beta   90.00
_cell.angle_gamma   90.00
#
_symmetry.space_group_name_H-M   'P 1'
#
loop_
_entity.id
_entity.type
_entity.pdbx_description
1 polymer ?
#
loop_
_entity_poly.entity_id
_entity_poly.type
_entity_poly.pdbx_seq_one_letter_code
_entity_poly.pdbx_strand_id
1 'polypeptide(L)'
;MGYGYRYSASSNWGELFGLVPKDLNEEQLKKIEFVKLIEFANQDPRVEKIIGDKLMKCGVEDIKTFDKLKNEELASLPYAMLQYNKCIRQRSAVLEEDEKKNYSISRSSYILWPILDKSNRAKEFARWIDGKPSIIETNKINYPWLYDNYGWLANQIVEKVLKNSNYDINAAIRLVKNIPEKPTEKYIARIFECHRDIFAHALSNEFTPRNYIVKALREIAGKKRVPGVRVMLDKSMLLELPPVMRLKILESLLIYMRNGKLSFSDITNEEELKPLLFGTAIKYNARVQTVVKRFKYLCT
;
A
#
# COMPACT_ATOMS: atom_id res chain seq x y z
N MET A 1 33.32 -3.48 -29.96
CA MET A 1 33.79 -4.77 -29.42
C MET A 1 32.78 -5.22 -28.38
N GLY A 2 31.80 -6.03 -28.80
CA GLY A 2 30.72 -6.52 -27.94
C GLY A 2 30.98 -7.97 -27.57
N TYR A 3 31.23 -8.25 -26.30
CA TYR A 3 31.10 -9.60 -25.76
C TYR A 3 29.62 -9.90 -25.58
N GLY A 4 28.96 -10.23 -26.70
CA GLY A 4 27.64 -10.84 -26.67
C GLY A 4 27.80 -12.26 -26.16
N TYR A 5 27.56 -12.47 -24.86
CA TYR A 5 27.21 -13.81 -24.39
C TYR A 5 25.88 -14.18 -25.07
N ARG A 6 25.95 -14.90 -26.18
CA ARG A 6 24.84 -15.73 -26.62
C ARG A 6 24.54 -16.65 -25.45
N TYR A 7 23.40 -16.48 -24.79
CA TYR A 7 22.77 -17.57 -24.07
C TYR A 7 22.48 -18.65 -25.10
N SER A 8 23.47 -19.49 -25.37
CA SER A 8 23.30 -20.65 -26.22
C SER A 8 22.21 -21.50 -25.57
N ALA A 9 21.10 -21.66 -26.28
CA ALA A 9 20.04 -22.62 -25.97
C ALA A 9 20.52 -24.09 -26.04
N SER A 10 21.83 -24.35 -26.15
CA SER A 10 22.41 -25.66 -25.90
C SER A 10 22.67 -25.82 -24.41
N SER A 11 21.60 -26.09 -23.64
CA SER A 11 21.77 -26.60 -22.29
C SER A 11 22.17 -28.09 -22.41
N ASN A 12 23.35 -28.46 -21.90
CA ASN A 12 23.74 -29.87 -21.71
C ASN A 12 22.94 -30.52 -20.57
N TRP A 13 21.73 -30.02 -20.28
CA TRP A 13 20.89 -30.57 -19.23
C TRP A 13 20.52 -32.04 -19.48
N GLY A 14 20.46 -32.45 -20.75
CA GLY A 14 20.28 -33.87 -21.10
C GLY A 14 21.37 -34.79 -20.53
N GLU A 15 22.60 -34.29 -20.32
CA GLU A 15 23.72 -35.06 -19.75
C GLU A 15 23.77 -34.99 -18.20
N LEU A 16 23.00 -34.10 -17.58
CA LEU A 16 22.98 -33.84 -16.13
C LEU A 16 21.68 -34.33 -15.46
N PHE A 17 20.82 -35.02 -16.20
CA PHE A 17 19.50 -35.47 -15.75
C PHE A 17 19.63 -36.54 -14.65
N GLY A 18 19.06 -36.29 -13.47
CA GLY A 18 19.08 -37.21 -12.32
C GLY A 18 20.20 -36.97 -11.29
N LEU A 19 21.13 -36.05 -11.54
CA LEU A 19 22.15 -35.64 -10.58
C LEU A 19 21.62 -34.59 -9.60
N VAL A 20 22.00 -34.68 -8.33
CA VAL A 20 21.71 -33.63 -7.34
C VAL A 20 22.85 -32.60 -7.31
N PRO A 21 22.61 -31.36 -6.84
CA PRO A 21 23.62 -30.28 -6.86
C PRO A 21 24.97 -30.64 -6.24
N LYS A 22 24.96 -31.56 -5.26
CA LYS A 22 26.15 -32.07 -4.58
C LYS A 22 27.06 -32.90 -5.48
N ASP A 23 26.51 -33.52 -6.52
CA ASP A 23 27.26 -34.35 -7.48
C ASP A 23 27.97 -33.50 -8.55
N LEU A 24 27.70 -32.19 -8.57
CA LEU A 24 28.19 -31.27 -9.58
C LEU A 24 29.33 -30.41 -9.04
N ASN A 25 30.34 -30.21 -9.89
CA ASN A 25 31.38 -29.21 -9.65
C ASN A 25 30.88 -27.79 -9.98
N GLU A 26 31.62 -26.77 -9.57
CA GLU A 26 31.20 -25.36 -9.73
C GLU A 26 31.05 -24.95 -11.20
N GLU A 27 31.88 -25.49 -12.11
CA GLU A 27 31.78 -25.19 -13.54
C GLU A 27 30.53 -25.80 -14.19
N GLN A 28 30.17 -27.01 -13.79
CA GLN A 28 28.94 -27.68 -14.23
C GLN A 28 27.71 -26.93 -13.71
N LEU A 29 27.71 -26.53 -12.43
CA LEU A 29 26.64 -25.70 -11.86
C LEU A 29 26.52 -24.36 -12.62
N LYS A 30 27.62 -23.74 -13.03
CA LYS A 30 27.58 -22.50 -13.83
C LYS A 30 26.93 -22.68 -15.20
N LYS A 31 26.93 -23.88 -15.78
CA LYS A 31 26.28 -24.16 -17.09
C LYS A 31 24.77 -24.37 -16.99
N ILE A 32 24.26 -24.66 -15.80
CA ILE A 32 22.83 -24.86 -15.56
C ILE A 32 22.03 -23.59 -15.84
N GLU A 33 20.88 -23.73 -16.52
CA GLU A 33 19.92 -22.64 -16.71
C GLU A 33 19.46 -22.00 -15.40
N PHE A 34 19.26 -20.68 -15.43
CA PHE A 34 18.95 -19.90 -14.24
C PHE A 34 17.72 -20.42 -13.49
N VAL A 35 16.63 -20.74 -14.21
CA VAL A 35 15.39 -21.30 -13.65
C VAL A 35 15.62 -22.60 -12.87
N LYS A 36 16.56 -23.43 -13.32
CA LYS A 36 16.87 -24.69 -12.65
C LYS A 36 17.80 -24.53 -11.46
N LEU A 37 18.75 -23.58 -11.50
CA LEU A 37 19.55 -23.26 -10.30
C LEU A 37 18.66 -22.88 -9.12
N ILE A 38 17.53 -22.25 -9.37
CA ILE A 38 16.59 -21.82 -8.33
C ILE A 38 16.02 -23.01 -7.56
N GLU A 39 15.60 -24.07 -8.26
CA GLU A 39 15.08 -25.31 -7.64
C GLU A 39 16.09 -25.94 -6.66
N PHE A 40 17.38 -25.65 -6.88
CA PHE A 40 18.51 -26.17 -6.10
C PHE A 40 19.05 -25.22 -5.04
N ALA A 41 18.57 -23.97 -4.97
CA ALA A 41 19.15 -22.94 -4.12
C ALA A 41 19.11 -23.32 -2.62
N ASN A 42 18.06 -24.05 -2.20
CA ASN A 42 17.91 -24.55 -0.82
C ASN A 42 18.66 -25.86 -0.56
N GLN A 43 19.23 -26.49 -1.58
CA GLN A 43 19.88 -27.80 -1.49
C GLN A 43 21.41 -27.69 -1.40
N ASP A 44 21.98 -26.60 -1.90
CA ASP A 44 23.42 -26.35 -1.90
C ASP A 44 23.76 -24.85 -1.85
N PRO A 45 24.50 -24.37 -0.83
CA PRO A 45 24.81 -22.94 -0.67
C PRO A 45 25.68 -22.37 -1.80
N ARG A 46 26.42 -23.20 -2.56
CA ARG A 46 27.19 -22.76 -3.74
C ARG A 46 26.27 -22.25 -4.85
N VAL A 47 25.05 -22.79 -4.93
CA VAL A 47 24.07 -22.46 -5.95
C VAL A 47 23.62 -21.00 -5.81
N GLU A 48 23.37 -20.53 -4.60
CA GLU A 48 23.00 -19.14 -4.35
C GLU A 48 24.07 -18.16 -4.85
N LYS A 49 25.35 -18.49 -4.63
CA LYS A 49 26.46 -17.68 -5.12
C LYS A 49 26.48 -17.61 -6.65
N ILE A 50 26.28 -18.74 -7.33
CA ILE A 50 26.23 -18.80 -8.79
C ILE A 50 25.03 -18.01 -9.34
N ILE A 51 23.87 -18.10 -8.70
CA ILE A 51 22.69 -17.29 -8.99
C ILE A 51 23.05 -15.79 -8.91
N GLY A 52 23.67 -15.37 -7.81
CA GLY A 52 24.11 -13.99 -7.62
C GLY A 52 25.15 -13.51 -8.65
N ASP A 53 26.10 -14.36 -9.03
CA ASP A 53 27.09 -14.03 -10.07
C ASP A 53 26.45 -13.90 -11.46
N LYS A 54 25.48 -14.77 -11.78
CA LYS A 54 24.73 -14.70 -13.04
C LYS A 54 23.89 -13.43 -13.12
N LEU A 55 23.27 -13.02 -12.02
CA LEU A 55 22.52 -11.77 -11.90
C LEU A 55 23.33 -10.55 -12.34
N MET A 56 24.59 -10.46 -11.90
CA MET A 56 25.46 -9.34 -12.25
C MET A 56 25.87 -9.32 -13.73
N LYS A 57 25.89 -10.49 -14.39
CA LYS A 57 26.39 -10.67 -15.75
C LYS A 57 25.31 -10.73 -16.85
N CYS A 58 24.05 -10.99 -16.50
CA CYS A 58 22.94 -11.16 -17.47
C CYS A 58 22.67 -9.90 -18.32
N GLY A 59 21.79 -9.90 -19.33
CA GLY A 59 21.33 -8.65 -19.98
C GLY A 59 20.25 -7.93 -19.16
N VAL A 60 19.87 -6.70 -19.50
CA VAL A 60 18.68 -6.05 -18.90
C VAL A 60 17.42 -6.86 -19.21
N GLU A 61 17.32 -7.37 -20.44
CA GLU A 61 16.23 -8.24 -20.89
C GLU A 61 16.10 -9.52 -20.06
N ASP A 62 17.20 -10.03 -19.51
CA ASP A 62 17.18 -11.25 -18.72
C ASP A 62 16.70 -10.99 -17.28
N ILE A 63 16.73 -9.74 -16.80
CA ILE A 63 16.24 -9.37 -15.46
C ILE A 63 14.73 -9.68 -15.33
N LYS A 64 13.97 -9.72 -16.44
CA LYS A 64 12.55 -10.11 -16.42
C LYS A 64 12.34 -11.61 -16.16
N THR A 65 13.34 -12.45 -16.47
CA THR A 65 13.22 -13.90 -16.26
C THR A 65 13.09 -14.27 -14.78
N PHE A 66 13.43 -13.31 -13.91
CA PHE A 66 13.31 -13.39 -12.47
C PHE A 66 11.88 -13.17 -11.98
N ASP A 67 10.97 -12.61 -12.77
CA ASP A 67 9.56 -12.51 -12.37
C ASP A 67 8.91 -13.90 -12.22
N LYS A 68 9.52 -14.94 -12.82
CA LYS A 68 9.15 -16.34 -12.62
C LYS A 68 9.50 -16.88 -11.23
N LEU A 69 10.36 -16.19 -10.49
CA LEU A 69 10.58 -16.48 -9.09
C LEU A 69 9.38 -15.96 -8.33
N LYS A 70 8.63 -16.86 -7.69
CA LYS A 70 7.67 -16.42 -6.68
C LYS A 70 8.46 -15.55 -5.70
N ASN A 71 8.02 -14.31 -5.48
CA ASN A 71 8.74 -13.29 -4.72
C ASN A 71 9.31 -13.77 -3.37
N GLU A 72 8.73 -14.84 -2.82
CA GLU A 72 9.10 -15.52 -1.58
C GLU A 72 10.42 -16.32 -1.67
N GLU A 73 10.76 -16.93 -2.82
CA GLU A 73 11.95 -17.78 -2.97
C GLU A 73 13.25 -16.98 -3.10
N LEU A 74 13.21 -15.84 -3.79
CA LEU A 74 14.37 -14.93 -3.82
C LEU A 74 14.57 -14.23 -2.47
N ALA A 75 13.49 -13.96 -1.74
CA ALA A 75 13.58 -13.30 -0.44
C ALA A 75 14.34 -14.15 0.60
N SER A 76 14.36 -15.48 0.43
CA SER A 76 15.13 -16.40 1.28
C SER A 76 16.60 -16.55 0.87
N LEU A 77 17.07 -15.83 -0.15
CA LEU A 77 18.44 -15.92 -0.70
C LEU A 77 19.19 -14.57 -0.57
N PRO A 78 19.81 -14.28 0.60
CA PRO A 78 20.39 -12.97 0.91
C PRO A 78 21.47 -12.49 -0.08
N TYR A 79 22.35 -13.37 -0.53
CA TYR A 79 23.39 -13.05 -1.50
C TYR A 79 22.81 -12.77 -2.88
N ALA A 80 21.85 -13.57 -3.33
CA ALA A 80 21.15 -13.33 -4.59
C ALA A 80 20.41 -11.98 -4.57
N MET A 81 19.70 -11.66 -3.47
CA MET A 81 19.05 -10.36 -3.28
C MET A 81 20.04 -9.19 -3.32
N LEU A 82 21.20 -9.34 -2.68
CA LEU A 82 22.26 -8.33 -2.69
C LEU A 82 22.75 -8.06 -4.11
N GLN A 83 23.04 -9.12 -4.87
CA GLN A 83 23.52 -8.98 -6.24
C GLN A 83 22.43 -8.45 -7.19
N TYR A 84 21.17 -8.86 -7.00
CA TYR A 84 20.03 -8.29 -7.73
C TYR A 84 19.96 -6.77 -7.54
N ASN A 85 20.00 -6.29 -6.29
CA ASN A 85 19.94 -4.86 -6.00
C ASN A 85 21.15 -4.08 -6.52
N LYS A 86 22.34 -4.70 -6.57
CA LYS A 86 23.52 -4.12 -7.21
C LYS A 86 23.34 -4.03 -8.73
N CYS A 87 22.83 -5.08 -9.35
CA CYS A 87 22.55 -5.14 -10.78
C CYS A 87 21.57 -4.03 -11.21
N ILE A 88 20.45 -3.87 -10.51
CA ILE A 88 19.49 -2.78 -10.74
C ILE A 88 20.15 -1.40 -10.65
N ARG A 89 21.01 -1.17 -9.63
CA ARG A 89 21.71 0.11 -9.47
C ARG A 89 22.66 0.40 -10.64
N GLN A 90 23.49 -0.57 -11.00
CA GLN A 90 24.49 -0.43 -12.07
C GLN A 90 23.85 -0.21 -13.44
N ARG A 91 22.64 -0.73 -13.65
CA ARG A 91 21.96 -0.70 -14.96
C ARG A 91 20.81 0.28 -15.04
N SER A 92 20.67 1.16 -14.05
CA SER A 92 19.59 2.15 -13.98
C SER A 92 19.47 3.00 -15.26
N ALA A 93 20.58 3.48 -15.82
CA ALA A 93 20.58 4.25 -17.05
C ALA A 93 20.11 3.43 -18.27
N VAL A 94 20.56 2.17 -18.38
CA VAL A 94 20.16 1.27 -19.48
C VAL A 94 18.67 0.92 -19.37
N LEU A 95 18.19 0.62 -18.15
CA LEU A 95 16.78 0.37 -17.87
C LEU A 95 15.89 1.57 -18.27
N GLU A 96 16.37 2.78 -18.04
CA GLU A 96 15.67 4.01 -18.44
C GLU A 96 15.65 4.24 -19.95
N GLU A 97 16.71 3.84 -20.64
CA GLU A 97 16.82 3.99 -22.09
C GLU A 97 15.97 2.94 -22.82
N ASP A 98 16.02 1.68 -22.39
CA ASP A 98 15.24 0.58 -22.96
C ASP A 98 13.73 0.82 -22.82
N GLU A 99 13.28 1.34 -21.67
CA GLU A 99 11.88 1.70 -21.41
C GLU A 99 11.36 2.76 -22.42
N LYS A 100 12.21 3.69 -22.87
CA LYS A 100 11.82 4.68 -23.88
C LYS A 100 11.75 4.08 -25.29
N LYS A 101 12.56 3.06 -25.57
CA LYS A 101 12.67 2.41 -26.89
C LYS A 101 11.55 1.41 -27.13
N ASN A 102 11.15 0.67 -26.10
CA ASN A 102 10.12 -0.36 -26.18
C ASN A 102 8.78 0.20 -25.69
N TYR A 103 7.97 0.72 -26.61
CA TYR A 103 6.65 1.37 -26.38
C TYR A 103 5.61 0.52 -25.60
N SER A 104 5.92 -0.71 -25.17
CA SER A 104 5.01 -1.61 -24.47
C SER A 104 5.57 -2.25 -23.19
N ILE A 105 6.86 -2.11 -22.88
CA ILE A 105 7.47 -2.80 -21.73
C ILE A 105 7.61 -1.82 -20.57
N SER A 106 6.81 -2.01 -19.52
CA SER A 106 6.85 -1.18 -18.31
C SER A 106 8.04 -1.53 -17.42
N ARG A 107 8.48 -0.55 -16.61
CA ARG A 107 9.50 -0.76 -15.57
C ARG A 107 9.24 -1.95 -14.63
N SER A 108 7.97 -2.27 -14.39
CA SER A 108 7.55 -3.40 -13.56
C SER A 108 7.94 -4.76 -14.16
N SER A 109 8.22 -4.83 -15.46
CA SER A 109 8.74 -6.05 -16.10
C SER A 109 10.22 -6.30 -15.81
N TYR A 110 10.96 -5.30 -15.34
CA TYR A 110 12.39 -5.42 -15.03
C TYR A 110 12.67 -5.41 -13.53
N ILE A 111 11.83 -4.76 -12.74
CA ILE A 111 12.11 -4.50 -11.33
C ILE A 111 11.04 -5.13 -10.44
N LEU A 112 11.48 -6.00 -9.54
CA LEU A 112 10.67 -6.74 -8.59
C LEU A 112 10.61 -5.98 -7.26
N TRP A 113 9.49 -5.28 -7.04
CA TRP A 113 9.26 -4.46 -5.84
C TRP A 113 9.58 -5.16 -4.51
N PRO A 114 9.13 -6.43 -4.27
CA PRO A 114 9.27 -7.06 -2.95
C PRO A 114 10.72 -7.24 -2.50
N ILE A 115 11.64 -7.48 -3.44
CA ILE A 115 13.05 -7.78 -3.16
C ILE A 115 13.97 -6.56 -3.26
N LEU A 116 13.43 -5.38 -3.56
CA LEU A 116 14.21 -4.15 -3.57
C LEU A 116 14.70 -3.79 -2.17
N ASP A 117 15.98 -3.40 -2.08
CA ASP A 117 16.56 -2.78 -0.90
C ASP A 117 16.00 -1.36 -0.67
N LYS A 118 16.27 -0.80 0.51
CA LYS A 118 15.77 0.54 0.88
C LYS A 118 16.18 1.63 -0.12
N SER A 119 17.40 1.54 -0.68
CA SER A 119 17.94 2.53 -1.61
C SER A 119 17.21 2.48 -2.96
N ASN A 120 17.03 1.29 -3.53
CA ASN A 120 16.29 1.13 -4.78
C ASN A 120 14.80 1.44 -4.62
N ARG A 121 14.17 1.09 -3.48
CA ARG A 121 12.79 1.53 -3.18
C ARG A 121 12.68 3.06 -3.17
N ALA A 122 13.61 3.74 -2.49
CA ALA A 122 13.62 5.20 -2.45
C ALA A 122 13.78 5.83 -3.84
N LYS A 123 14.58 5.24 -4.73
CA LYS A 123 14.69 5.68 -6.13
C LYS A 123 13.38 5.54 -6.89
N GLU A 124 12.69 4.41 -6.76
CA GLU A 124 11.39 4.21 -7.43
C GLU A 124 10.33 5.20 -6.92
N PHE A 125 10.37 5.56 -5.64
CA PHE A 125 9.54 6.63 -5.08
C PHE A 125 9.90 8.00 -5.64
N ALA A 126 11.18 8.35 -5.75
CA ALA A 126 11.61 9.61 -6.37
C ALA A 126 11.14 9.71 -7.84
N ARG A 127 11.28 8.62 -8.61
CA ARG A 127 10.73 8.55 -9.98
C ARG A 127 9.23 8.78 -10.01
N TRP A 128 8.51 8.11 -9.11
CA TRP A 128 7.07 8.25 -9.00
C TRP A 128 6.67 9.71 -8.72
N ILE A 129 7.39 10.39 -7.81
CA ILE A 129 7.20 11.83 -7.51
C ILE A 129 7.50 12.71 -8.73
N ASP A 130 8.52 12.40 -9.51
CA ASP A 130 8.85 13.13 -10.74
C ASP A 130 7.86 12.88 -11.89
N GLY A 131 6.91 11.94 -11.73
CA GLY A 131 6.00 11.54 -12.82
C GLY A 131 6.70 10.69 -13.89
N LYS A 132 7.88 10.16 -13.58
CA LYS A 132 8.58 9.21 -14.43
C LYS A 132 7.96 7.82 -14.24
N PRO A 133 8.06 6.95 -15.25
CA PRO A 133 7.67 5.56 -15.09
C PRO A 133 8.34 4.93 -13.87
N SER A 134 7.51 4.34 -13.00
CA SER A 134 7.88 3.74 -11.72
C SER A 134 7.09 2.46 -11.55
N ILE A 135 7.67 1.48 -10.86
CA ILE A 135 6.96 0.25 -10.51
C ILE A 135 5.95 0.45 -9.37
N ILE A 136 5.95 1.63 -8.75
CA ILE A 136 5.05 1.96 -7.66
C ILE A 136 3.69 2.28 -8.22
N GLU A 137 2.75 1.38 -7.96
CA GLU A 137 1.35 1.71 -8.13
C GLU A 137 0.94 2.66 -7.00
N THR A 138 0.23 3.75 -7.34
CA THR A 138 -0.20 4.74 -6.34
C THR A 138 -1.03 4.10 -5.21
N ASN A 139 -1.65 2.96 -5.48
CA ASN A 139 -2.41 2.20 -4.50
C ASN A 139 -1.62 1.31 -3.53
N LYS A 140 -0.31 1.19 -3.73
CA LYS A 140 0.59 0.35 -2.93
C LYS A 140 1.63 1.15 -2.14
N ILE A 141 1.46 2.47 -2.04
CA ILE A 141 2.36 3.34 -1.25
C ILE A 141 2.24 3.01 0.25
N ASN A 142 3.35 2.56 0.85
CA ASN A 142 3.47 2.30 2.28
C ASN A 142 4.00 3.54 3.01
N TYR A 143 3.08 4.41 3.45
CA TYR A 143 3.41 5.65 4.16
C TYR A 143 4.16 5.44 5.49
N PRO A 144 3.79 4.47 6.35
CA PRO A 144 4.53 4.21 7.59
C PRO A 144 6.01 3.92 7.33
N TRP A 145 6.30 2.96 6.43
CA TRP A 145 7.68 2.65 6.06
C TRP A 145 8.43 3.86 5.50
N LEU A 146 7.77 4.68 4.68
CA LEU A 146 8.36 5.89 4.12
C LEU A 146 8.75 6.90 5.20
N TYR A 147 7.88 7.14 6.18
CA TYR A 147 8.19 8.07 7.27
C TYR A 147 9.34 7.55 8.15
N ASP A 148 9.38 6.25 8.42
CA ASP A 148 10.42 5.62 9.25
C ASP A 148 11.79 5.61 8.58
N ASN A 149 11.85 5.58 7.25
CA ASN A 149 13.11 5.40 6.51
C ASN A 149 13.55 6.63 5.70
N TYR A 150 12.58 7.39 5.15
CA TYR A 150 12.79 8.49 4.22
C TYR A 150 11.72 9.58 4.38
N GLY A 151 11.59 10.18 5.57
CA GLY A 151 10.52 11.14 5.88
C GLY A 151 10.42 12.34 4.92
N TRP A 152 11.54 12.80 4.35
CA TRP A 152 11.55 13.85 3.32
C TRP A 152 10.83 13.41 2.04
N LEU A 153 11.00 12.15 1.64
CA LEU A 153 10.39 11.56 0.46
C LEU A 153 8.90 11.31 0.71
N ALA A 154 8.55 10.87 1.91
CA ALA A 154 7.16 10.76 2.37
C ALA A 154 6.44 12.11 2.19
N ASN A 155 7.02 13.19 2.67
CA ASN A 155 6.47 14.55 2.54
C ASN A 155 6.24 14.95 1.08
N GLN A 156 7.20 14.67 0.19
CA GLN A 156 7.03 14.99 -1.24
C GLN A 156 5.90 14.19 -1.90
N ILE A 157 5.72 12.92 -1.51
CA ILE A 157 4.59 12.11 -1.98
C ILE A 157 3.27 12.69 -1.50
N VAL A 158 3.19 13.09 -0.22
CA VAL A 158 2.00 13.75 0.33
C VAL A 158 1.67 15.01 -0.47
N GLU A 159 2.64 15.89 -0.66
CA GLU A 159 2.47 17.12 -1.45
C GLU A 159 1.99 16.82 -2.87
N LYS A 160 2.56 15.80 -3.53
CA LYS A 160 2.14 15.40 -4.87
C LYS A 160 0.71 14.89 -4.91
N VAL A 161 0.35 14.00 -3.98
CA VAL A 161 -1.02 13.45 -3.89
C VAL A 161 -2.04 14.56 -3.64
N LEU A 162 -1.71 15.53 -2.78
CA LEU A 162 -2.58 16.66 -2.47
C LEU A 162 -2.65 17.71 -3.59
N LYS A 163 -1.62 17.85 -4.42
CA LYS A 163 -1.64 18.74 -5.60
C LYS A 163 -2.45 18.15 -6.75
N ASN A 164 -2.38 16.84 -6.97
CA ASN A 164 -3.01 16.15 -8.10
C ASN A 164 -4.35 15.49 -7.73
N SER A 165 -5.00 15.96 -6.67
CA SER A 165 -6.19 15.40 -6.04
C SER A 165 -7.38 15.15 -6.97
N ASN A 166 -7.49 15.89 -8.08
CA ASN A 166 -8.60 15.66 -9.01
C ASN A 166 -8.56 14.27 -9.69
N TYR A 167 -7.45 13.52 -9.64
CA TYR A 167 -7.31 12.25 -10.38
C TYR A 167 -7.11 10.99 -9.52
N ASP A 168 -6.70 11.06 -8.24
CA ASP A 168 -6.46 9.85 -7.43
C ASP A 168 -7.02 9.92 -6.00
N ILE A 169 -8.34 9.80 -5.90
CA ILE A 169 -9.08 9.71 -4.63
C ILE A 169 -8.59 8.56 -3.74
N ASN A 170 -8.18 7.43 -4.34
CA ASN A 170 -7.74 6.27 -3.59
C ASN A 170 -6.40 6.52 -2.89
N ALA A 171 -5.49 7.25 -3.53
CA ALA A 171 -4.24 7.71 -2.93
C ALA A 171 -4.50 8.57 -1.70
N ALA A 172 -5.39 9.56 -1.82
CA ALA A 172 -5.75 10.45 -0.72
C ALA A 172 -6.41 9.70 0.44
N ILE A 173 -7.29 8.74 0.16
CA ILE A 173 -7.91 7.89 1.19
C ILE A 173 -6.85 7.09 1.96
N ARG A 174 -5.85 6.52 1.28
CA ARG A 174 -4.77 5.78 1.93
C ARG A 174 -3.83 6.70 2.69
N LEU A 175 -3.53 7.87 2.16
CA LEU A 175 -2.78 8.90 2.85
C LEU A 175 -3.43 9.17 4.21
N VAL A 176 -4.73 9.50 4.22
CA VAL A 176 -5.48 9.76 5.46
C VAL A 176 -5.43 8.60 6.44
N LYS A 177 -5.42 7.36 5.99
CA LYS A 177 -5.43 6.19 6.90
C LYS A 177 -4.07 5.83 7.49
N ASN A 178 -2.96 6.17 6.82
CA ASN A 178 -1.66 5.59 7.13
C ASN A 178 -0.57 6.63 7.42
N ILE A 179 -0.90 7.92 7.39
CA ILE A 179 0.03 8.98 7.77
C ILE A 179 0.17 9.03 9.31
N PRO A 180 1.40 9.05 9.86
CA PRO A 180 1.59 9.18 11.31
C PRO A 180 1.09 10.52 11.85
N GLU A 181 0.92 10.63 13.17
CA GLU A 181 0.36 11.81 13.85
C GLU A 181 1.03 13.14 13.48
N LYS A 182 2.36 13.28 13.71
CA LYS A 182 3.07 14.55 13.47
C LYS A 182 2.91 15.08 12.03
N PRO A 183 3.08 14.27 10.96
CA PRO A 183 2.78 14.73 9.60
C PRO A 183 1.29 14.96 9.34
N THR A 184 0.38 14.20 9.98
CA THR A 184 -1.08 14.38 9.80
C THR A 184 -1.48 15.80 10.10
N GLU A 185 -1.11 16.31 11.28
CA GLU A 185 -1.47 17.66 11.72
C GLU A 185 -1.03 18.74 10.74
N LYS A 186 0.17 18.59 10.15
CA LYS A 186 0.71 19.52 9.16
C LYS A 186 -0.16 19.58 7.90
N TYR A 187 -0.65 18.44 7.42
CA TYR A 187 -1.32 18.35 6.12
C TYR A 187 -2.85 18.26 6.20
N ILE A 188 -3.42 18.12 7.40
CA ILE A 188 -4.84 17.78 7.53
C ILE A 188 -5.78 18.84 6.96
N ALA A 189 -5.46 20.13 7.10
CA ALA A 189 -6.24 21.20 6.48
C ALA A 189 -6.29 21.00 4.96
N ARG A 190 -5.12 20.76 4.35
CA ARG A 190 -4.96 20.59 2.92
C ARG A 190 -5.63 19.33 2.40
N ILE A 191 -5.48 18.22 3.12
CA ILE A 191 -6.18 16.95 2.88
C ILE A 191 -7.69 17.23 2.73
N PHE A 192 -8.28 17.94 3.69
CA PHE A 192 -9.72 18.22 3.76
C PHE A 192 -10.20 19.30 2.78
N GLU A 193 -9.31 20.15 2.27
CA GLU A 193 -9.62 21.09 1.18
C GLU A 193 -9.67 20.42 -0.18
N CYS A 194 -8.78 19.43 -0.40
CA CYS A 194 -8.58 18.85 -1.72
C CYS A 194 -9.63 17.80 -2.12
N HIS A 195 -10.28 17.13 -1.16
CA HIS A 195 -11.30 16.13 -1.46
C HIS A 195 -12.41 16.09 -0.42
N ARG A 196 -13.67 16.14 -0.85
CA ARG A 196 -14.82 15.99 0.06
C ARG A 196 -15.15 14.53 0.39
N ASP A 197 -14.78 13.61 -0.49
CA ASP A 197 -15.13 12.19 -0.33
C ASP A 197 -14.26 11.46 0.71
N ILE A 198 -13.14 12.05 1.12
CA ILE A 198 -12.26 11.48 2.14
C ILE A 198 -12.78 11.71 3.57
N PHE A 199 -13.77 12.58 3.77
CA PHE A 199 -14.25 12.95 5.10
C PHE A 199 -14.68 11.73 5.93
N ALA A 200 -15.34 10.76 5.32
CA ALA A 200 -15.69 9.52 6.01
C ALA A 200 -14.45 8.71 6.45
N HIS A 201 -13.34 8.79 5.73
CA HIS A 201 -12.11 8.06 6.05
C HIS A 201 -11.32 8.66 7.21
N ALA A 202 -11.49 9.95 7.48
CA ALA A 202 -10.90 10.59 8.66
C ALA A 202 -11.47 10.00 9.97
N LEU A 203 -12.73 9.55 9.95
CA LEU A 203 -13.34 8.88 11.10
C LEU A 203 -12.67 7.54 11.47
N SER A 204 -11.85 6.98 10.57
CA SER A 204 -11.06 5.77 10.82
C SER A 204 -9.63 6.03 11.26
N ASN A 205 -9.12 7.26 11.18
CA ASN A 205 -7.75 7.55 11.59
C ASN A 205 -7.76 8.09 13.03
N GLU A 206 -7.11 7.35 13.94
CA GLU A 206 -6.94 7.68 15.36
C GLU A 206 -6.21 9.00 15.61
N PHE A 207 -5.37 9.42 14.68
CA PHE A 207 -4.61 10.67 14.74
C PHE A 207 -5.35 11.87 14.12
N THR A 208 -6.61 11.70 13.69
CA THR A 208 -7.40 12.83 13.19
C THR A 208 -7.77 13.76 14.35
N PRO A 209 -7.32 15.03 14.36
CA PRO A 209 -7.74 16.01 15.35
C PRO A 209 -9.26 16.18 15.37
N ARG A 210 -9.78 16.40 16.58
CA ARG A 210 -11.21 16.44 16.90
C ARG A 210 -12.03 17.40 16.02
N ASN A 211 -11.52 18.59 15.72
CA ASN A 211 -12.21 19.56 14.86
C ASN A 211 -12.44 19.03 13.43
N TYR A 212 -11.52 18.21 12.91
CA TYR A 212 -11.66 17.57 11.61
C TYR A 212 -12.57 16.34 11.65
N ILE A 213 -12.63 15.62 12.78
CA ILE A 213 -13.65 14.60 13.04
C ILE A 213 -15.05 15.25 12.99
N VAL A 214 -15.24 16.37 13.68
CA VAL A 214 -16.53 17.10 13.69
C VAL A 214 -16.89 17.61 12.29
N LYS A 215 -15.92 18.15 11.52
CA LYS A 215 -16.14 18.50 10.11
C LYS A 215 -16.58 17.27 9.29
N ALA A 216 -15.89 16.15 9.44
CA ALA A 216 -16.23 14.91 8.74
C ALA A 216 -17.64 14.42 9.08
N LEU A 217 -18.02 14.48 10.36
CA LEU A 217 -19.36 14.15 10.83
C LEU A 217 -20.44 15.03 10.18
N ARG A 218 -20.22 16.36 10.10
CA ARG A 218 -21.13 17.29 9.41
C ARG A 218 -21.33 16.90 7.94
N GLU A 219 -20.26 16.50 7.28
CA GLU A 219 -20.25 16.15 5.86
C GLU A 219 -20.91 14.81 5.53
N ILE A 220 -21.00 13.89 6.48
CA ILE A 220 -21.74 12.63 6.31
C ILE A 220 -23.20 12.75 6.73
N ALA A 221 -23.61 13.84 7.37
CA ALA A 221 -24.96 14.02 7.89
C ALA A 221 -26.02 13.93 6.77
N GLY A 222 -26.81 12.86 6.78
CA GLY A 222 -27.90 12.65 5.82
C GLY A 222 -27.46 12.02 4.50
N LYS A 223 -26.20 11.54 4.40
CA LYS A 223 -25.75 10.76 3.25
C LYS A 223 -26.34 9.36 3.30
N LYS A 224 -27.02 8.96 2.22
CA LYS A 224 -27.63 7.62 2.07
C LYS A 224 -26.61 6.48 1.96
N ARG A 225 -25.35 6.79 1.65
CA ARG A 225 -24.26 5.82 1.55
C ARG A 225 -23.01 6.45 2.13
N VAL A 226 -22.50 5.86 3.21
CA VAL A 226 -21.20 6.21 3.78
C VAL A 226 -20.24 5.07 3.45
N PRO A 227 -18.99 5.35 3.01
CA PRO A 227 -17.97 4.32 2.84
C PRO A 227 -17.88 3.43 4.08
N GLY A 228 -17.63 2.13 3.90
CA GLY A 228 -17.54 1.18 5.01
C GLY A 228 -16.26 1.34 5.82
N VAL A 229 -16.17 2.41 6.59
CA VAL A 229 -15.06 2.82 7.45
C VAL A 229 -15.30 2.39 8.90
N ARG A 230 -14.23 2.05 9.64
CA ARG A 230 -14.36 1.88 11.10
C ARG A 230 -14.46 3.27 11.73
N VAL A 231 -15.42 3.49 12.59
CA VAL A 231 -15.69 4.79 13.21
C VAL A 231 -15.80 4.57 14.71
N MET A 232 -14.99 5.30 15.47
CA MET A 232 -15.11 5.38 16.92
C MET A 232 -15.66 6.77 17.26
N LEU A 233 -16.80 6.83 17.93
CA LEU A 233 -17.41 8.08 18.37
C LEU A 233 -17.43 8.16 19.89
N ASP A 234 -17.32 9.38 20.40
CA ASP A 234 -17.61 9.68 21.80
C ASP A 234 -18.81 10.63 21.94
N LYS A 235 -19.40 10.66 23.13
CA LYS A 235 -20.56 11.49 23.48
C LYS A 235 -20.26 12.97 23.27
N SER A 236 -19.05 13.40 23.63
CA SER A 236 -18.66 14.80 23.56
C SER A 236 -18.55 15.31 22.12
N MET A 237 -18.07 14.49 21.16
CA MET A 237 -18.04 14.80 19.73
C MET A 237 -19.44 14.97 19.16
N LEU A 238 -20.39 14.12 19.56
CA LEU A 238 -21.78 14.25 19.14
C LEU A 238 -22.42 15.53 19.71
N LEU A 239 -22.09 15.88 20.95
CA LEU A 239 -22.65 17.06 21.61
C LEU A 239 -22.25 18.39 20.93
N GLU A 240 -21.12 18.45 20.23
CA GLU A 240 -20.71 19.62 19.42
C GLU A 240 -21.59 19.88 18.19
N LEU A 241 -22.46 18.93 17.84
CA LEU A 241 -23.32 19.01 16.68
C LEU A 241 -24.76 19.36 17.11
N PRO A 242 -25.54 20.08 16.29
CA PRO A 242 -26.95 20.32 16.57
C PRO A 242 -27.73 19.00 16.67
N PRO A 243 -28.78 18.90 17.51
CA PRO A 243 -29.52 17.65 17.71
C PRO A 243 -29.98 16.99 16.40
N VAL A 244 -30.52 17.76 15.45
CA VAL A 244 -30.99 17.25 14.13
C VAL A 244 -29.85 16.63 13.33
N MET A 245 -28.65 17.18 13.46
CA MET A 245 -27.46 16.68 12.77
C MET A 245 -26.95 15.38 13.40
N ARG A 246 -26.96 15.28 14.73
CA ARG A 246 -26.65 14.02 15.46
C ARG A 246 -27.52 12.88 14.95
N LEU A 247 -28.84 13.12 14.86
CA LEU A 247 -29.79 12.14 14.32
C LEU A 247 -29.41 11.71 12.89
N LYS A 248 -29.18 12.66 11.99
CA LYS A 248 -28.81 12.38 10.59
C LYS A 248 -27.50 11.61 10.44
N ILE A 249 -26.52 11.90 11.30
CA ILE A 249 -25.22 11.21 11.32
C ILE A 249 -25.40 9.77 11.77
N LEU A 250 -26.09 9.56 12.90
CA LEU A 250 -26.35 8.24 13.42
C LEU A 250 -27.18 7.40 12.44
N GLU A 251 -28.15 8.00 11.75
CA GLU A 251 -28.85 7.32 10.65
C GLU A 251 -27.87 6.89 9.54
N SER A 252 -26.98 7.79 9.12
CA SER A 252 -26.04 7.51 8.03
C SER A 252 -25.03 6.41 8.40
N LEU A 253 -24.60 6.36 9.67
CA LEU A 253 -23.66 5.37 10.19
C LEU A 253 -24.35 4.04 10.54
N LEU A 254 -25.42 4.06 11.35
CA LEU A 254 -26.11 2.87 11.86
C LEU A 254 -26.98 2.15 10.83
N ILE A 255 -27.50 2.86 9.83
CA ILE A 255 -28.37 2.24 8.82
C ILE A 255 -27.55 1.43 7.81
N TYR A 256 -26.33 1.87 7.53
CA TYR A 256 -25.56 1.41 6.36
C TYR A 256 -24.24 0.68 6.70
N MET A 257 -23.73 0.79 7.92
CA MET A 257 -22.60 -0.03 8.34
C MET A 257 -23.08 -1.43 8.76
N ARG A 258 -22.91 -2.42 7.89
CA ARG A 258 -23.02 -3.84 8.25
C ARG A 258 -22.00 -4.15 9.36
N ASN A 259 -22.46 -4.82 10.42
CA ASN A 259 -21.74 -5.47 11.54
C ASN A 259 -20.31 -4.99 11.84
N GLY A 260 -20.13 -4.28 12.95
CA GLY A 260 -18.82 -4.12 13.62
C GLY A 260 -17.94 -2.96 13.13
N LYS A 261 -18.49 -2.00 12.38
CA LYS A 261 -17.73 -0.83 11.88
C LYS A 261 -18.00 0.48 12.63
N LEU A 262 -19.03 0.56 13.47
CA LEU A 262 -19.25 1.69 14.35
C LEU A 262 -19.07 1.22 15.79
N SER A 263 -18.23 1.91 16.55
CA SER A 263 -18.06 1.73 17.98
C SER A 263 -18.24 3.08 18.70
N PHE A 264 -18.58 2.99 19.97
CA PHE A 264 -18.68 4.14 20.86
C PHE A 264 -17.74 3.92 22.04
N SER A 265 -17.00 4.94 22.44
CA SER A 265 -16.07 4.83 23.57
C SER A 265 -16.77 4.96 24.92
N ASP A 266 -17.85 5.76 24.99
CA ASP A 266 -18.50 6.20 26.23
C ASP A 266 -20.04 6.19 26.14
N ILE A 267 -20.61 5.52 25.14
CA ILE A 267 -22.06 5.29 25.02
C ILE A 267 -22.26 3.78 24.92
N THR A 268 -22.80 3.19 25.98
CA THR A 268 -22.87 1.73 26.16
C THR A 268 -24.28 1.17 26.02
N ASN A 269 -25.31 2.01 26.18
CA ASN A 269 -26.71 1.57 26.20
C ASN A 269 -27.67 2.64 25.63
N GLU A 270 -28.93 2.24 25.42
CA GLU A 270 -29.95 3.11 24.81
C GLU A 270 -30.31 4.32 25.67
N GLU A 271 -30.23 4.21 27.00
CA GLU A 271 -30.53 5.31 27.92
C GLU A 271 -29.48 6.42 27.86
N GLU A 272 -28.24 6.10 27.53
CA GLU A 272 -27.18 7.09 27.29
C GLU A 272 -27.30 7.78 25.93
N LEU A 273 -27.88 7.10 24.94
CA LEU A 273 -28.06 7.63 23.58
C LEU A 273 -29.27 8.59 23.48
N LYS A 274 -30.39 8.26 24.14
CA LYS A 274 -31.64 9.03 24.06
C LYS A 274 -31.47 10.53 24.37
N PRO A 275 -30.76 10.95 25.45
CA PRO A 275 -30.54 12.37 25.76
C PRO A 275 -29.84 13.13 24.64
N LEU A 276 -28.96 12.48 23.86
CA LEU A 276 -28.25 13.12 22.75
C LEU A 276 -29.18 13.52 21.61
N LEU A 277 -30.34 12.86 21.51
CA LEU A 277 -31.33 13.04 20.44
C LEU A 277 -32.60 13.78 20.89
N PHE A 278 -32.73 14.11 22.18
CA PHE A 278 -33.96 14.65 22.78
C PHE A 278 -34.51 15.88 22.05
N GLY A 279 -33.64 16.84 21.68
CA GLY A 279 -34.04 18.03 20.92
C GLY A 279 -34.59 17.77 19.51
N THR A 280 -34.53 16.53 19.01
CA THR A 280 -35.13 16.11 17.73
C THR A 280 -36.36 15.23 17.89
N ALA A 281 -36.58 14.67 19.07
CA ALA A 281 -37.63 13.68 19.32
C ALA A 281 -39.02 14.28 19.10
N ILE A 282 -39.22 15.56 19.42
CA ILE A 282 -40.49 16.27 19.25
C ILE A 282 -40.98 16.26 17.80
N LYS A 283 -40.06 16.42 16.83
CA LYS A 283 -40.39 16.51 15.40
C LYS A 283 -40.10 15.22 14.61
N TYR A 284 -39.20 14.37 15.10
CA TYR A 284 -38.66 13.21 14.38
C TYR A 284 -38.70 11.92 15.20
N ASN A 285 -39.69 11.75 16.09
CA ASN A 285 -39.79 10.63 17.03
C ASN A 285 -39.57 9.25 16.37
N ALA A 286 -40.26 8.95 15.26
CA ALA A 286 -40.12 7.66 14.56
C ALA A 286 -38.68 7.37 14.08
N ARG A 287 -37.95 8.41 13.67
CA ARG A 287 -36.55 8.30 13.24
C ARG A 287 -35.62 8.06 14.42
N VAL A 288 -35.86 8.77 15.52
CA VAL A 288 -35.13 8.56 16.79
C VAL A 288 -35.31 7.13 17.28
N GLN A 289 -36.54 6.62 17.32
CA GLN A 289 -36.83 5.23 17.71
C GLN A 289 -36.11 4.21 16.82
N THR A 290 -36.05 4.46 15.51
CA THR A 290 -35.32 3.61 14.56
C THR A 290 -33.82 3.56 14.87
N VAL A 291 -33.22 4.71 15.17
CA VAL A 291 -31.80 4.82 15.55
C VAL A 291 -31.53 4.10 16.87
N VAL A 292 -32.37 4.34 17.89
CA VAL A 292 -32.23 3.70 19.21
C VAL A 292 -32.36 2.18 19.10
N LYS A 293 -33.36 1.68 18.37
CA LYS A 293 -33.54 0.25 18.15
C LYS A 293 -32.32 -0.39 17.46
N ARG A 294 -31.75 0.28 16.46
CA ARG A 294 -30.55 -0.21 15.77
C ARG A 294 -29.31 -0.18 16.66
N PHE A 295 -29.16 0.87 17.46
CA PHE A 295 -28.08 0.96 18.43
C PHE A 295 -28.15 -0.18 19.45
N LYS A 296 -29.35 -0.51 19.96
CA LYS A 296 -29.57 -1.65 20.86
C LYS A 296 -29.06 -2.97 20.26
N TYR A 297 -29.31 -3.21 18.98
CA TYR A 297 -28.79 -4.40 18.28
C TYR A 297 -27.27 -4.41 18.10
N LEU A 298 -26.58 -3.27 18.16
CA LEU A 298 -25.12 -3.21 18.11
C LEU A 298 -24.47 -3.49 19.46
N CYS A 299 -25.19 -3.23 20.56
CA CYS A 299 -24.72 -3.45 21.93
C CYS A 299 -24.97 -4.88 22.44
N THR A 300 -25.77 -5.67 21.72
CA THR A 300 -26.05 -7.10 21.98
C THR A 300 -25.20 -7.99 21.10
#